data_AF-A0A662JWX8-F1
#
_entry.id   AF-A0A662JWX8-F1
#
_cell.length_a   1.000
_cell.length_b   1.000
_cell.length_c   1.000
_cell.angle_alpha   90.00
_cell.angle_beta   90.00
_cell.angle_gamma   90.00
#
_symmetry.space_group_name_H-M   'P 1'
#
loop_
_entity.id
_entity.type
_entity.pdbx_description
1 polymer ?
#
loop_
_entity_poly.entity_id
_entity_poly.type
_entity_poly.pdbx_seq_one_letter_code
_entity_poly.pdbx_strand_id
1 'polypeptide(L)'
;YHKVCFEVTHHGPYIDVPAFFAEVGSTEREWSKKEGAEAVAWSIIMLLKSYHYENDFPRDIIVLIGIGGGHYAPRFTDIVFEKNVAFGHMIPSYHIEDGNVDIEILKKTLQATPNVSGVYFSRKALKKSQLSEYKEWIKNMGVPVFSSRELPSLF
;
A
#
# COMPACT_ATOMS: atom_id res chain seq x y z
N TYR A 1 1.91 -5.97 23.59
CA TYR A 1 1.02 -5.46 22.54
C TYR A 1 1.88 -5.07 21.35
N HIS A 2 1.57 -5.57 20.15
CA HIS A 2 2.24 -5.19 18.89
C HIS A 2 1.19 -4.59 17.96
N LYS A 3 1.57 -3.55 17.22
CA LYS A 3 0.71 -2.92 16.21
C LYS A 3 0.97 -3.60 14.87
N VAL A 4 -0.10 -3.90 14.13
CA VAL A 4 -0.02 -4.36 12.74
C VAL A 4 -0.29 -3.17 11.84
N CYS A 5 0.61 -2.90 10.89
CA CYS A 5 0.44 -1.85 9.91
C CYS A 5 1.23 -2.15 8.64
N PHE A 6 0.84 -1.47 7.56
CA PHE A 6 1.70 -1.33 6.41
C PHE A 6 2.88 -0.40 6.69
N GLU A 7 3.89 -0.54 5.83
CA GLU A 7 4.89 0.48 5.60
C GLU A 7 4.77 0.97 4.16
N VAL A 8 5.05 2.26 3.96
CA VAL A 8 5.10 2.83 2.62
C VAL A 8 6.21 2.20 1.78
N THR A 9 6.16 2.33 0.45
CA THR A 9 7.24 1.81 -0.40
C THR A 9 8.56 2.51 -0.05
N HIS A 10 9.57 1.72 0.32
CA HIS A 10 10.90 2.21 0.67
C HIS A 10 11.94 1.07 0.53
N HIS A 11 13.22 1.45 0.59
CA HIS A 11 14.40 0.58 0.42
C HIS A 11 14.39 -0.33 -0.83
N GLY A 12 15.44 -1.13 -0.98
CA GLY A 12 15.55 -2.14 -2.04
C GLY A 12 15.36 -3.56 -1.50
N PRO A 13 15.62 -4.59 -2.32
CA PRO A 13 16.03 -4.49 -3.73
C PRO A 13 14.85 -4.14 -4.65
N TYR A 14 15.16 -3.54 -5.79
CA TYR A 14 14.22 -3.51 -6.91
C TYR A 14 14.29 -4.84 -7.65
N ILE A 15 13.14 -5.48 -7.87
CA ILE A 15 13.02 -6.79 -8.51
C ILE A 15 11.78 -6.84 -9.41
N ASP A 16 11.85 -7.65 -10.47
CA ASP A 16 10.80 -7.76 -11.50
C ASP A 16 9.74 -8.83 -11.17
N VAL A 17 9.91 -9.59 -10.09
CA VAL A 17 8.93 -10.57 -9.62
C VAL A 17 8.08 -9.98 -8.49
N PRO A 18 6.76 -10.26 -8.44
CA PRO A 18 5.92 -9.81 -7.33
C PRO A 18 6.48 -10.25 -5.98
N ALA A 19 6.70 -9.28 -5.08
CA ALA A 19 7.31 -9.52 -3.78
C ALA A 19 6.83 -8.50 -2.75
N PHE A 20 6.96 -8.87 -1.47
CA PHE A 20 6.67 -8.00 -0.34
C PHE A 20 7.58 -8.36 0.84
N PHE A 21 7.73 -7.41 1.76
CA PHE A 21 8.39 -7.63 3.04
C PHE A 21 7.35 -7.90 4.13
N ALA A 22 7.67 -8.83 5.03
CA ALA A 22 6.86 -9.17 6.19
C ALA A 22 7.76 -9.15 7.43
N GLU A 23 7.55 -8.18 8.30
CA GLU A 23 8.58 -7.76 9.25
C GLU A 23 8.11 -7.83 10.70
N VAL A 24 9.09 -7.97 11.60
CA VAL A 24 8.92 -7.77 13.04
C VAL A 24 9.83 -6.61 13.43
N GLY A 25 9.27 -5.58 14.03
CA GLY A 25 10.00 -4.36 14.38
C GLY A 25 9.76 -3.91 15.83
N SER A 26 10.55 -2.98 16.35
CA SER A 26 11.58 -2.21 15.62
C SER A 26 12.98 -2.30 16.22
N THR A 27 13.20 -3.15 17.23
CA THR A 27 14.51 -3.33 17.87
C THR A 27 14.89 -4.80 17.96
N GLU A 28 16.17 -5.08 18.23
CA GLU A 28 16.68 -6.44 18.46
C GLU A 28 15.87 -7.22 19.53
N ARG A 29 15.35 -6.50 20.53
CA ARG A 29 14.45 -7.09 21.52
C ARG A 29 13.16 -7.60 20.90
N GLU A 30 12.58 -6.88 19.95
CA GLU A 30 11.37 -7.31 19.24
C GLU A 30 11.67 -8.43 18.25
N TRP A 31 12.80 -8.38 17.55
CA TRP A 31 13.22 -9.43 16.61
C TRP A 31 13.39 -10.79 17.29
N SER A 32 13.84 -10.77 18.55
CA SER A 32 14.04 -11.97 19.36
C SER A 32 12.75 -12.54 19.98
N LYS A 33 11.61 -11.82 19.85
CA LYS A 33 10.32 -12.29 20.42
C LYS A 33 9.68 -13.31 19.50
N LYS A 34 9.55 -14.52 20.02
CA LYS A 34 8.95 -15.66 19.32
C LYS A 34 7.52 -15.37 18.86
N GLU A 35 6.71 -14.69 19.67
CA GLU A 35 5.29 -14.46 19.37
C GLU A 35 5.09 -13.59 18.13
N GLY A 36 5.92 -12.55 17.94
CA GLY A 36 5.87 -11.70 16.76
C GLY A 36 6.30 -12.44 15.51
N ALA A 37 7.41 -13.18 15.61
CA ALA A 37 7.91 -14.01 14.51
C ALA A 37 6.91 -15.11 14.11
N GLU A 38 6.28 -15.78 15.07
CA GLU A 38 5.25 -16.79 14.82
C GLU A 38 4.03 -16.18 14.13
N ALA A 39 3.56 -15.00 14.55
CA ALA A 39 2.42 -14.35 13.93
C ALA A 39 2.68 -14.03 12.45
N VAL A 40 3.87 -13.50 12.13
CA VAL A 40 4.29 -13.21 10.75
C VAL A 40 4.40 -14.52 9.94
N ALA A 41 5.11 -15.51 10.47
CA ALA A 41 5.31 -16.80 9.79
C ALA A 41 3.97 -17.50 9.50
N TRP A 42 3.06 -17.55 10.48
CA TRP A 42 1.73 -18.12 10.29
C TRP A 42 0.91 -17.35 9.25
N SER A 43 0.99 -16.02 9.25
CA SER A 43 0.28 -15.20 8.25
C SER A 43 0.75 -15.51 6.83
N ILE A 44 2.07 -15.65 6.62
CA ILE A 44 2.65 -16.02 5.33
C ILE A 44 2.24 -17.44 4.93
N ILE A 45 2.34 -18.41 5.84
CA ILE A 45 1.93 -19.80 5.57
C ILE A 45 0.45 -19.85 5.19
N MET A 46 -0.42 -19.11 5.88
CA MET A 46 -1.85 -19.10 5.59
C MET A 46 -2.16 -18.44 4.25
N LEU A 47 -1.47 -17.36 3.89
CA LEU A 47 -1.56 -16.74 2.58
C LEU A 47 -1.18 -17.74 1.49
N LEU A 48 -0.01 -18.37 1.63
CA LEU A 48 0.54 -19.26 0.61
C LEU A 48 -0.23 -20.58 0.46
N LYS A 49 -0.98 -21.03 1.48
CA LYS A 49 -1.86 -22.21 1.31
C LYS A 49 -3.04 -21.97 0.37
N SER A 50 -3.46 -20.71 0.23
CA SER A 50 -4.65 -20.34 -0.54
C SER A 50 -4.28 -19.71 -1.88
N TYR A 51 -3.17 -18.98 -1.95
CA TYR A 51 -2.80 -18.18 -3.11
C TYR A 51 -1.35 -18.48 -3.51
N HIS A 52 -1.18 -19.28 -4.57
CA HIS A 52 0.13 -19.65 -5.10
C HIS A 52 0.49 -18.80 -6.34
N TYR A 53 -0.52 -18.44 -7.13
CA TYR A 53 -0.37 -17.67 -8.36
C TYR A 53 -1.38 -16.52 -8.42
N GLU A 54 -1.12 -15.52 -9.27
CA GLU A 54 -2.01 -14.35 -9.46
C GLU A 54 -3.47 -14.74 -9.77
N ASN A 55 -3.67 -15.86 -10.50
CA ASN A 55 -5.00 -16.35 -10.84
C ASN A 55 -5.78 -16.93 -9.66
N ASP A 56 -5.11 -17.25 -8.55
CA ASP A 56 -5.76 -17.75 -7.33
C ASP A 56 -6.38 -16.60 -6.52
N PHE A 57 -5.95 -15.36 -6.74
CA PHE A 57 -6.42 -14.22 -5.95
C PHE A 57 -7.88 -13.89 -6.26
N PRO A 58 -8.66 -13.45 -5.24
CA PRO A 58 -10.03 -13.01 -5.45
C PRO A 58 -10.07 -11.83 -6.42
N ARG A 59 -10.92 -11.94 -7.45
CA ARG A 59 -11.02 -10.94 -8.53
C ARG A 59 -11.88 -9.73 -8.16
N ASP A 60 -12.55 -9.78 -7.03
CA ASP A 60 -13.41 -8.73 -6.49
C ASP A 60 -12.66 -7.74 -5.58
N ILE A 61 -11.39 -8.01 -5.26
CA ILE A 61 -10.54 -7.09 -4.50
C ILE A 61 -10.11 -5.93 -5.39
N ILE A 62 -10.40 -4.70 -4.96
CA ILE A 62 -9.92 -3.50 -5.65
C ILE A 62 -8.46 -3.24 -5.25
N VAL A 63 -7.55 -3.30 -6.22
CA VAL A 63 -6.11 -3.03 -5.98
C VAL A 63 -5.80 -1.54 -6.18
N LEU A 64 -5.14 -0.93 -5.21
CA LEU A 64 -4.92 0.52 -5.17
C LEU A 64 -3.45 0.87 -4.97
N ILE A 65 -3.06 2.05 -5.47
CA ILE A 65 -1.86 2.76 -5.00
C ILE A 65 -2.27 3.76 -3.92
N GLY A 66 -1.49 3.81 -2.84
CA GLY A 66 -1.67 4.80 -1.76
C GLY A 66 -0.82 6.05 -2.00
N ILE A 67 -1.38 7.24 -1.79
CA ILE A 67 -0.61 8.51 -1.82
C ILE A 67 -0.87 9.35 -0.56
N GLY A 68 0.20 9.74 0.11
CA GLY A 68 0.23 10.55 1.33
C GLY A 68 0.32 9.70 2.61
N GLY A 69 0.68 10.36 3.71
CA GLY A 69 0.91 9.73 5.01
C GLY A 69 2.39 9.67 5.36
N GLY A 70 2.68 9.14 6.55
CA GLY A 70 4.04 8.85 7.00
C GLY A 70 4.43 7.40 6.73
N HIS A 71 5.63 7.04 7.18
CA HIS A 71 6.24 5.73 6.97
C HIS A 71 5.34 4.54 7.31
N TYR A 72 4.64 4.55 8.45
CA TYR A 72 3.75 3.47 8.91
C TYR A 72 2.32 3.49 8.36
N ALA A 73 2.03 4.32 7.34
CA ALA A 73 0.81 4.27 6.53
C ALA A 73 -0.52 3.96 7.29
N PRO A 74 -0.86 4.63 8.41
CA PRO A 74 -1.95 4.19 9.28
C PRO A 74 -3.30 4.22 8.55
N ARG A 75 -3.54 5.22 7.70
CA ARG A 75 -4.80 5.32 6.97
C ARG A 75 -5.00 4.18 5.96
N PHE A 76 -3.92 3.71 5.32
CA PHE A 76 -4.01 2.60 4.37
C PHE A 76 -4.22 1.28 5.11
N THR A 77 -3.59 1.15 6.29
CA THR A 77 -3.83 0.04 7.22
C THR A 77 -5.30 -0.01 7.65
N ASP A 78 -5.88 1.11 8.11
CA ASP A 78 -7.30 1.14 8.51
C ASP A 78 -8.21 0.72 7.35
N ILE A 79 -7.91 1.21 6.14
CA ILE A 79 -8.71 0.93 4.95
C ILE A 79 -8.70 -0.55 4.59
N VAL A 80 -7.55 -1.25 4.65
CA VAL A 80 -7.50 -2.68 4.32
C VAL A 80 -8.23 -3.55 5.34
N PHE A 81 -8.35 -3.08 6.60
CA PHE A 81 -9.13 -3.76 7.63
C PHE A 81 -10.63 -3.47 7.55
N GLU A 82 -11.04 -2.37 6.92
CA GLU A 82 -12.44 -1.95 6.81
C GLU A 82 -13.08 -2.28 5.46
N LYS A 83 -12.27 -2.39 4.39
CA LYS A 83 -12.74 -2.40 2.99
C LYS A 83 -12.15 -3.57 2.21
N ASN A 84 -12.91 -4.08 1.25
CA ASN A 84 -12.47 -5.15 0.35
C ASN A 84 -11.51 -4.63 -0.73
N VAL A 85 -10.31 -4.24 -0.30
CA VAL A 85 -9.26 -3.64 -1.13
C VAL A 85 -7.89 -4.20 -0.77
N ALA A 86 -6.94 -4.04 -1.67
CA ALA A 86 -5.53 -4.28 -1.42
C ALA A 86 -4.71 -3.07 -1.87
N PHE A 87 -3.53 -2.90 -1.29
CA PHE A 87 -2.58 -1.88 -1.71
C PHE A 87 -1.32 -2.52 -2.29
N GLY A 88 -0.88 -2.00 -3.43
CA GLY A 88 0.46 -2.22 -3.95
C GLY A 88 1.41 -1.15 -3.40
N HIS A 89 1.97 -0.35 -4.30
CA HIS A 89 2.85 0.74 -3.91
C HIS A 89 2.14 1.85 -3.11
N MET A 90 2.90 2.48 -2.22
CA MET A 90 2.43 3.57 -1.37
C MET A 90 3.47 4.69 -1.34
N ILE A 91 3.07 5.89 -1.75
CA ILE A 91 3.93 7.07 -1.83
C ILE A 91 3.70 7.93 -0.57
N PRO A 92 4.70 8.10 0.31
CA PRO A 92 4.57 8.94 1.50
C PRO A 92 4.60 10.44 1.18
N SER A 93 4.06 11.25 2.09
CA SER A 93 4.00 12.71 1.93
C SER A 93 5.37 13.36 1.84
N TYR A 94 6.38 12.86 2.56
CA TYR A 94 7.72 13.47 2.56
C TYR A 94 8.39 13.40 1.17
N HIS A 95 8.21 12.33 0.40
CA HIS A 95 8.74 12.28 -0.98
C HIS A 95 8.05 13.29 -1.91
N ILE A 96 6.77 13.59 -1.65
CA ILE A 96 6.03 14.63 -2.40
C ILE A 96 6.50 16.03 -1.98
N GLU A 97 6.75 16.25 -0.70
CA GLU A 97 7.26 17.51 -0.17
C GLU A 97 8.68 17.82 -0.66
N ASP A 98 9.51 16.78 -0.78
CA ASP A 98 10.88 16.87 -1.30
C ASP A 98 10.94 17.03 -2.84
N GLY A 99 9.80 16.97 -3.53
CA GLY A 99 9.75 17.09 -4.99
C GLY A 99 10.27 15.86 -5.74
N ASN A 100 10.33 14.69 -5.08
CA ASN A 100 10.84 13.45 -5.67
C ASN A 100 9.80 12.69 -6.51
N VAL A 101 8.56 13.18 -6.57
CA VAL A 101 7.44 12.48 -7.23
C VAL A 101 6.90 13.36 -8.34
N ASP A 102 7.19 12.95 -9.57
CA ASP A 102 6.64 13.55 -10.78
C ASP A 102 5.67 12.57 -11.48
N ILE A 103 5.16 12.98 -12.64
CA ILE A 103 4.25 12.16 -13.46
C ILE A 103 4.91 10.82 -13.87
N GLU A 104 6.21 10.81 -14.15
CA GLU A 104 6.90 9.60 -14.58
C GLU A 104 7.06 8.60 -13.43
N ILE A 105 7.33 9.07 -12.21
CA ILE A 105 7.30 8.23 -11.01
C ILE A 105 5.90 7.66 -10.77
N LEU A 106 4.84 8.46 -10.93
CA LEU A 106 3.47 7.95 -10.79
C LEU A 106 3.15 6.86 -11.83
N LYS A 107 3.55 7.06 -13.10
CA LYS A 107 3.38 6.03 -14.15
C LYS A 107 4.13 4.75 -13.81
N LYS A 108 5.38 4.84 -13.38
CA LYS A 108 6.18 3.67 -12.97
C LYS A 108 5.53 2.94 -11.79
N THR A 109 4.99 3.69 -10.83
CA THR A 109 4.30 3.14 -9.67
C THR A 109 3.03 2.37 -10.09
N LEU A 110 2.25 2.92 -11.01
CA LEU A 110 1.09 2.27 -11.63
C LEU A 110 1.47 1.00 -12.38
N GLN A 111 2.50 1.08 -13.22
CA GLN A 111 2.98 -0.06 -14.01
C GLN A 111 3.55 -1.20 -13.15
N ALA A 112 4.20 -0.87 -12.05
CA ALA A 112 4.77 -1.84 -11.12
C ALA A 112 3.74 -2.47 -10.16
N THR A 113 2.46 -2.05 -10.21
CA THR A 113 1.39 -2.61 -9.37
C THR A 113 0.46 -3.49 -10.23
N PRO A 114 0.51 -4.83 -10.09
CA PRO A 114 -0.36 -5.75 -10.83
C PRO A 114 -1.83 -5.47 -10.58
N ASN A 115 -2.66 -5.54 -11.63
CA ASN A 115 -4.12 -5.39 -11.57
C ASN A 115 -4.61 -4.07 -10.91
N VAL A 116 -3.79 -3.01 -10.93
CA VAL A 116 -4.15 -1.72 -10.31
C VAL A 116 -5.47 -1.17 -10.88
N SER A 117 -6.41 -0.92 -9.97
CA SER A 117 -7.73 -0.38 -10.28
C SER A 117 -7.80 1.13 -10.11
N GLY A 118 -6.90 1.73 -9.31
CA GLY A 118 -6.84 3.17 -9.15
C GLY A 118 -5.97 3.64 -7.99
N VAL A 119 -6.22 4.87 -7.55
CA VAL A 119 -5.43 5.56 -6.53
C VAL A 119 -6.31 5.96 -5.35
N TYR A 120 -5.77 5.83 -4.14
CA TYR A 120 -6.36 6.32 -2.91
C TYR A 120 -5.45 7.31 -2.21
N PHE A 121 -5.99 8.48 -1.88
CA PHE A 121 -5.24 9.53 -1.18
C PHE A 121 -5.54 9.53 0.32
N SER A 122 -4.49 9.54 1.14
CA SER A 122 -4.57 9.98 2.54
C SER A 122 -4.71 11.50 2.58
N ARG A 123 -5.92 12.00 2.30
CA ARG A 123 -6.18 13.43 2.03
C ARG A 123 -5.69 14.38 3.13
N LYS A 124 -5.77 13.97 4.40
CA LYS A 124 -5.35 14.80 5.55
C LYS A 124 -3.83 14.92 5.70
N ALA A 125 -3.08 14.06 5.02
CA ALA A 125 -1.62 14.03 5.09
C ALA A 125 -0.94 14.84 3.98
N LEU A 126 -1.70 15.51 3.11
CA LEU A 126 -1.18 16.28 1.98
C LEU A 126 -1.65 17.73 2.06
N LYS A 127 -0.82 18.66 1.57
CA LYS A 127 -1.26 20.04 1.36
C LYS A 127 -2.35 20.06 0.30
N LYS A 128 -3.29 21.01 0.42
CA LYS A 128 -4.42 21.12 -0.52
C LYS A 128 -3.95 21.31 -1.97
N SER A 129 -2.88 22.08 -2.19
CA SER A 129 -2.27 22.26 -3.51
C SER A 129 -1.74 20.95 -4.09
N GLN A 130 -0.93 20.21 -3.33
CA GLN A 130 -0.41 18.90 -3.72
C GLN A 130 -1.55 17.91 -4.02
N LEU A 131 -2.56 17.85 -3.16
CA LEU A 131 -3.71 16.97 -3.39
C LEU A 131 -4.44 17.29 -4.70
N SER A 132 -4.61 18.58 -5.03
CA SER A 132 -5.26 18.99 -6.29
C SER A 132 -4.40 18.65 -7.51
N GLU A 133 -3.11 18.99 -7.47
CA GLU A 133 -2.15 18.74 -8.55
C GLU A 133 -2.05 17.25 -8.88
N TYR A 134 -1.84 16.41 -7.86
CA TYR A 134 -1.67 14.97 -8.07
C TYR A 134 -2.98 14.33 -8.53
N LYS A 135 -4.14 14.78 -8.03
CA LYS A 135 -5.44 14.32 -8.56
C LYS A 135 -5.63 14.67 -10.03
N GLU A 136 -5.18 15.84 -10.45
CA GLU A 136 -5.23 16.26 -11.85
C GLU A 136 -4.33 15.37 -12.71
N TRP A 137 -3.11 15.10 -12.27
CA TRP A 137 -2.22 14.16 -12.97
C TRP A 137 -2.80 12.76 -13.09
N ILE A 138 -3.32 12.19 -11.99
CA ILE A 138 -3.96 10.86 -11.99
C ILE A 138 -5.17 10.83 -12.93
N LYS A 139 -6.01 11.89 -12.91
CA LYS A 139 -7.16 12.01 -13.82
C LYS A 139 -6.73 12.10 -15.29
N ASN A 140 -5.69 12.87 -15.59
CA ASN A 140 -5.16 13.02 -16.95
C ASN A 140 -4.57 11.71 -17.49
N MET A 141 -4.12 10.81 -16.61
CA MET A 141 -3.71 9.45 -16.97
C MET A 141 -4.88 8.47 -17.14
N GLY A 142 -6.13 8.92 -16.96
CA GLY A 142 -7.32 8.07 -17.05
C GLY A 142 -7.47 7.07 -15.89
N VAL A 143 -6.76 7.29 -14.78
CA VAL A 143 -6.75 6.39 -13.64
C VAL A 143 -7.82 6.82 -12.62
N PRO A 144 -8.69 5.91 -12.14
CA PRO A 144 -9.70 6.24 -11.13
C PRO A 144 -9.09 6.68 -9.80
N VAL A 145 -9.75 7.63 -9.13
CA VAL A 145 -9.41 8.04 -7.76
C VAL A 145 -10.55 7.64 -6.83
N PHE A 146 -10.28 6.75 -5.88
CA PHE A 146 -11.27 6.25 -4.93
C PHE A 146 -11.29 7.05 -3.63
N SER A 147 -12.49 7.26 -3.10
CA SER A 147 -12.72 7.64 -1.71
C SER A 147 -13.13 6.43 -0.88
N SER A 148 -12.96 6.50 0.44
CA SER A 148 -13.35 5.41 1.34
C SER A 148 -14.85 5.07 1.33
N ARG A 149 -15.69 5.96 0.80
CA ARG A 149 -17.14 5.74 0.68
C ARG A 149 -17.50 4.91 -0.55
N GLU A 150 -16.67 4.97 -1.60
CA GLU A 150 -16.87 4.22 -2.84
C GLU A 150 -16.33 2.79 -2.73
N LEU A 151 -15.47 2.53 -1.74
CA LEU A 151 -14.89 1.21 -1.53
C LEU A 151 -15.89 0.27 -0.84
N PRO A 152 -16.02 -0.97 -1.35
CA PRO A 152 -16.87 -2.00 -0.77
C PRO A 152 -16.41 -2.34 0.65
N SER A 153 -17.37 -2.62 1.54
CA SER A 153 -17.07 -3.11 2.88
C SER A 153 -16.43 -4.49 2.81
N LEU A 154 -15.52 -4.80 3.73
CA LEU A 154 -14.94 -6.15 3.85
C LEU A 154 -15.96 -7.16 4.42
N PHE A 155 -16.93 -6.67 5.21
CA PHE A 155 -18.03 -7.43 5.83
C PHE A 155 -19.38 -6.74 5.64
#